data_AF-A0A2G6F1N4-F1
#
_entry.id   AF-A0A2G6F1N4-F1
#
_cell.length_a   1.000
_cell.length_b   1.000
_cell.length_c   1.000
_cell.angle_alpha   90.00
_cell.angle_beta   90.00
_cell.angle_gamma   90.00
#
_symmetry.space_group_name_H-M   'P 1'
#
loop_
_entity.id
_entity.type
_entity.pdbx_description
1 polymer ?
#
loop_
_entity_poly.entity_id
_entity_poly.type
_entity_poly.pdbx_seq_one_letter_code
_entity_poly.pdbx_strand_id
1 'polypeptide(L)'
;MIEVLVTMSAGMVIGYLIHHKKTLLKINEKLTMYAVYVLLFLLGINIGLNEQIINNIHTLGLDAALITIGALLGSLICAYYTYKLFFTEKPSDKNPSS
;
A
#
# COMPACT_ATOMS: atom_id res chain seq x y z
N MET A 1 -16.36 -9.63 12.77
CA MET A 1 -15.23 -10.29 12.07
C MET A 1 -15.70 -10.96 10.77
N ILE A 2 -16.60 -11.95 10.84
CA ILE A 2 -17.16 -12.60 9.66
C ILE A 2 -17.85 -11.61 8.71
N GLU A 3 -18.61 -10.64 9.24
CA GLU A 3 -19.28 -9.60 8.43
C GLU A 3 -18.31 -8.75 7.59
N VAL A 4 -17.15 -8.42 8.15
CA VAL A 4 -16.11 -7.66 7.44
C VAL A 4 -15.55 -8.49 6.29
N LEU A 5 -15.26 -9.78 6.55
CA LEU A 5 -14.77 -10.69 5.52
C LEU A 5 -15.78 -10.88 4.39
N VAL A 6 -17.07 -11.03 4.72
CA VAL A 6 -18.16 -11.14 3.73
C VAL A 6 -18.24 -9.87 2.89
N THR A 7 -18.15 -8.70 3.51
CA THR A 7 -18.23 -7.41 2.80
C THR A 7 -17.01 -7.20 1.88
N MET A 8 -15.80 -7.55 2.33
CA MET A 8 -14.60 -7.45 1.49
C MET A 8 -14.63 -8.42 0.30
N SER A 9 -15.04 -9.67 0.54
CA SER A 9 -15.15 -10.67 -0.52
C SER A 9 -16.25 -10.32 -1.51
N ALA A 10 -17.41 -9.84 -1.05
CA ALA A 10 -18.46 -9.32 -1.93
C ALA A 10 -17.96 -8.14 -2.78
N GLY A 11 -17.26 -7.17 -2.18
CA GLY A 11 -16.66 -6.05 -2.90
C GLY A 11 -15.67 -6.48 -3.99
N MET A 12 -14.88 -7.51 -3.72
CA MET A 12 -13.93 -8.08 -4.70
C MET A 12 -14.64 -8.73 -5.89
N VAL A 13 -15.70 -9.51 -5.64
CA VAL A 13 -16.51 -10.16 -6.69
C VAL A 13 -17.20 -9.12 -7.57
N ILE A 14 -17.80 -8.10 -6.94
CA ILE A 14 -18.46 -6.99 -7.65
C ILE A 14 -17.42 -6.21 -8.49
N GLY A 15 -16.26 -5.90 -7.91
CA GLY A 15 -15.16 -5.23 -8.61
C GLY A 15 -14.67 -6.02 -9.83
N TYR A 16 -14.59 -7.35 -9.71
CA TYR A 16 -14.18 -8.22 -10.81
C TYR A 16 -15.21 -8.24 -11.96
N LEU A 17 -16.51 -8.33 -11.64
CA LEU A 17 -17.59 -8.27 -12.64
C LEU A 17 -17.61 -6.94 -13.42
N ILE A 18 -17.25 -5.84 -12.77
CA ILE A 18 -17.32 -4.48 -13.33
C ILE A 18 -16.01 -4.08 -14.06
N HIS A 19 -14.92 -4.83 -13.87
CA HIS A 19 -13.59 -4.56 -14.41
C HIS A 19 -13.55 -4.40 -15.94
N HIS A 20 -14.51 -4.96 -16.69
CA HIS A 20 -14.52 -4.92 -18.15
C HIS A 20 -14.70 -3.50 -18.74
N LYS A 21 -15.23 -2.54 -17.96
CA LYS A 21 -15.46 -1.16 -18.44
C LYS A 21 -14.27 -0.24 -18.15
N LYS A 22 -13.41 -0.02 -19.15
CA LYS A 22 -12.24 0.88 -19.09
C LYS A 22 -12.56 2.29 -18.57
N THR A 23 -13.76 2.82 -18.83
CA THR A 23 -14.19 4.13 -18.30
C THR A 23 -14.38 4.12 -16.78
N LEU A 24 -14.94 3.04 -16.23
CA LEU A 24 -15.13 2.90 -14.78
C LEU A 24 -13.79 2.75 -14.06
N LEU A 25 -12.82 2.06 -14.67
CA LEU A 25 -11.46 1.96 -14.13
C LEU A 25 -10.79 3.34 -14.01
N LYS A 26 -10.89 4.18 -15.05
CA LYS A 26 -10.34 5.55 -15.02
C LYS A 26 -11.01 6.45 -13.98
N ILE A 27 -12.32 6.32 -13.79
CA ILE A 27 -13.05 7.05 -12.76
C ILE A 27 -12.62 6.57 -11.38
N ASN A 28 -12.51 5.25 -11.19
CA ASN A 28 -12.10 4.65 -9.92
C ASN A 28 -10.68 5.06 -9.52
N GLU A 29 -9.75 5.13 -10.48
CA GLU A 29 -8.39 5.60 -10.26
C GLU A 29 -8.36 7.04 -9.74
N LYS A 30 -9.07 7.97 -10.42
CA LYS A 30 -9.20 9.36 -9.96
C LYS A 30 -9.89 9.45 -8.61
N LEU A 31 -10.98 8.71 -8.43
CA LEU A 31 -11.75 8.73 -7.19
C LEU A 31 -10.91 8.23 -6.00
N THR A 32 -10.15 7.15 -6.20
CA THR A 32 -9.25 6.60 -5.18
C THR A 32 -8.15 7.60 -4.84
N MET A 33 -7.55 8.26 -5.85
CA MET A 33 -6.56 9.31 -5.62
C MET A 33 -7.12 10.46 -4.78
N TYR A 34 -8.29 10.99 -5.14
CA TYR A 34 -8.95 12.05 -4.36
C TYR A 34 -9.34 11.57 -2.97
N ALA A 35 -9.83 10.34 -2.83
CA ALA A 35 -10.17 9.76 -1.53
C ALA A 35 -8.96 9.67 -0.62
N VAL A 36 -7.79 9.23 -1.13
CA VAL A 36 -6.54 9.20 -0.36
C VAL A 36 -6.15 10.61 0.09
N TYR A 37 -6.24 11.62 -0.77
CA TYR A 37 -5.94 13.00 -0.36
C TYR A 37 -6.90 13.52 0.72
N VAL A 38 -8.20 13.29 0.56
CA VAL A 38 -9.20 13.68 1.57
C VAL A 38 -8.95 12.93 2.87
N LEU A 39 -8.67 11.63 2.83
CA LEU A 39 -8.36 10.83 4.02
C LEU A 39 -7.10 11.32 4.73
N LEU A 40 -6.02 11.60 4.00
CA LEU A 40 -4.78 12.15 4.56
C LEU A 40 -5.01 13.53 5.20
N PHE A 41 -5.83 14.37 4.57
CA PHE A 41 -6.21 15.68 5.12
C PHE A 41 -7.03 15.55 6.41
N LEU A 42 -8.07 14.71 6.39
CA LEU A 42 -8.89 14.42 7.57
C LEU A 42 -8.06 13.79 8.69
N LEU A 43 -7.13 12.91 8.36
CA LEU A 43 -6.20 12.30 9.32
C LEU A 43 -5.35 13.39 9.98
N GLY A 44 -4.77 14.29 9.18
CA GLY A 44 -4.01 15.42 9.69
C GLY A 44 -4.82 16.31 10.63
N ILE A 45 -6.08 16.62 10.28
CA ILE A 45 -6.99 17.37 11.16
C ILE A 45 -7.26 16.63 12.47
N ASN A 46 -7.59 15.33 12.41
CA ASN A 46 -7.89 14.53 13.60
C ASN A 46 -6.69 14.49 14.57
N ILE A 47 -5.48 14.37 14.02
CA ILE A 47 -4.24 14.38 14.80
C ILE A 47 -3.97 15.77 15.38
N GLY A 48 -4.13 16.83 14.57
CA GLY A 48 -3.85 18.21 14.97
C GLY A 48 -4.82 18.78 16.02
N LEU A 49 -6.09 18.35 16.00
CA LEU A 49 -7.09 18.74 17.00
C LEU A 49 -6.99 17.95 18.31
N ASN A 50 -6.20 16.88 18.34
CA ASN A 50 -6.02 16.08 19.54
C ASN A 50 -4.88 16.64 20.38
N GLU A 51 -5.21 17.39 21.43
CA GLU A 51 -4.23 18.02 22.32
C GLU A 51 -3.28 17.00 22.99
N GLN A 52 -3.74 15.78 23.26
CA GLN A 52 -2.89 14.74 23.82
C GLN A 52 -1.82 14.29 22.80
N ILE A 53 -2.19 14.17 21.53
CA ILE A 53 -1.25 13.81 20.47
C ILE A 53 -0.30 14.96 20.16
N ILE A 54 -0.80 16.21 20.02
CA ILE A 54 0.06 17.36 19.68
C ILE A 54 1.08 17.66 20.79
N ASN A 55 0.70 17.53 22.07
CA ASN A 55 1.61 17.74 23.19
C ASN A 55 2.69 16.65 23.29
N ASN A 56 2.39 15.45 22.78
CA ASN A 56 3.32 14.32 22.72
C ASN A 56 3.84 14.07 21.30
N ILE A 57 3.70 15.02 20.35
CA ILE A 57 4.07 14.76 18.95
C ILE A 57 5.57 14.52 18.82
N HIS A 58 6.38 15.10 19.71
CA HIS A 58 7.82 14.87 19.69
C HIS A 58 8.15 13.40 20.00
N THR A 59 7.53 12.81 21.02
CA THR A 59 7.77 11.41 21.40
C THR A 59 7.09 10.46 20.43
N LEU A 60 5.79 10.65 20.17
CA LEU A 60 5.01 9.82 19.23
C LEU A 60 5.55 9.91 17.79
N GLY A 61 6.02 11.09 17.38
CA GLY A 61 6.59 11.32 16.06
C GLY A 61 7.93 10.62 15.88
N LEU A 62 8.77 10.60 16.91
CA LEU A 62 10.03 9.83 16.89
C LEU A 62 9.77 8.33 16.85
N ASP A 63 8.83 7.84 17.67
CA ASP A 63 8.43 6.43 17.64
C ASP A 63 7.88 6.04 16.27
N ALA A 64 6.99 6.86 15.71
CA ALA A 64 6.42 6.65 14.38
C ALA A 64 7.50 6.70 13.28
N ALA A 65 8.47 7.60 13.37
CA ALA A 65 9.57 7.70 12.41
C ALA A 65 10.46 6.45 12.47
N LEU A 66 10.81 5.99 13.68
CA LEU A 66 11.62 4.78 13.85
C LEU A 66 10.89 3.54 13.33
N ILE A 67 9.60 3.40 13.63
CA ILE A 67 8.76 2.31 13.10
C ILE A 67 8.67 2.38 11.58
N THR A 68 8.47 3.56 11.01
CA THR A 68 8.35 3.74 9.55
C THR A 68 9.65 3.39 8.85
N ILE A 69 10.79 3.89 9.33
CA ILE A 69 12.11 3.57 8.75
C ILE A 69 12.41 2.08 8.89
N GLY A 70 12.17 1.50 10.07
CA GLY A 70 12.34 0.07 10.30
C GLY A 70 11.48 -0.79 9.38
N ALA A 71 10.20 -0.44 9.21
CA ALA A 71 9.28 -1.13 8.32
C ALA A 71 9.67 -1.00 6.84
N LEU A 72 10.09 0.20 6.40
CA LEU A 72 10.56 0.43 5.04
C LEU A 72 11.83 -0.36 4.72
N LEU A 73 12.83 -0.32 5.62
CA LEU A 73 14.07 -1.07 5.46
C LEU A 73 13.79 -2.58 5.47
N GLY A 74 12.98 -3.06 6.42
CA GLY A 74 12.57 -4.47 6.48
C GLY A 74 11.87 -4.92 5.21
N SER A 75 10.90 -4.14 4.72
CA SER A 75 10.18 -4.44 3.48
C SER A 75 11.10 -4.46 2.27
N LEU A 76 12.06 -3.53 2.17
CA LEU A 76 13.01 -3.47 1.05
C LEU A 76 13.98 -4.65 1.07
N ILE A 77 14.51 -5.00 2.25
CA ILE A 77 15.39 -6.16 2.43
C ILE A 77 14.65 -7.45 2.07
N CYS A 78 13.43 -7.65 2.60
CA CYS A 78 12.61 -8.81 2.28
C CYS A 78 12.28 -8.90 0.78
N ALA A 79 11.94 -7.77 0.15
CA ALA A 79 11.69 -7.72 -1.29
C ALA A 79 12.95 -8.08 -2.10
N TYR A 80 14.12 -7.58 -1.70
CA TYR A 80 15.41 -7.92 -2.32
C TYR A 80 15.74 -9.40 -2.20
N TYR A 81 15.59 -9.98 -1.00
CA TYR A 81 15.80 -11.42 -0.80
C TYR A 81 14.82 -12.25 -1.60
N THR A 82 13.54 -11.89 -1.62
CA THR A 82 12.51 -12.59 -2.40
C THR A 82 12.84 -12.52 -3.89
N TYR A 83 13.24 -11.35 -4.40
CA TYR A 83 13.68 -11.18 -5.78
C TYR A 83 14.88 -12.08 -6.09
N LYS A 84 15.90 -12.08 -5.23
CA LYS A 84 17.08 -12.92 -5.45
C LYS A 84 16.75 -14.41 -5.40
N LEU A 85 15.92 -14.86 -4.46
CA LEU A 85 15.57 -16.29 -4.32
C LEU A 85 14.67 -16.80 -5.45
N PHE A 86 13.71 -16.00 -5.92
CA PHE A 86 12.78 -16.43 -6.97
C PHE A 86 13.24 -16.12 -8.39
N PHE A 87 14.05 -15.07 -8.61
CA PHE A 87 14.50 -14.66 -9.94
C PHE A 87 15.98 -14.94 -10.23
N THR A 88 16.75 -15.48 -9.29
CA THR A 88 18.10 -16.02 -9.56
C THR A 88 18.02 -17.51 -9.89
N GLU A 89 17.29 -17.89 -10.95
CA GLU A 89 17.55 -19.15 -11.66
C GLU A 89 17.61 -18.92 -13.18
N LYS A 90 18.80 -19.27 -13.70
CA LYS A 90 19.28 -19.38 -15.10
C LYS A 90 19.40 -18.10 -15.95
N PRO A 91 20.64 -17.57 -16.09
CA PRO A 91 21.15 -17.26 -17.41
C PRO A 91 21.34 -18.58 -18.18
N SER A 92 20.32 -19.01 -18.93
CA SER A 92 20.51 -20.04 -19.95
C SER A 92 21.10 -19.37 -21.19
N ASP A 93 22.42 -19.48 -21.26
CA ASP A 93 23.26 -19.41 -22.44
C ASP A 93 22.55 -19.73 -23.76
N LYS A 94 22.70 -18.82 -24.75
CA LYS A 94 22.72 -19.11 -26.18
C LYS A 94 23.17 -17.87 -26.98
N ASN A 95 24.48 -17.76 -27.16
CA ASN A 95 25.05 -17.40 -28.46
C ASN A 95 26.31 -18.26 -28.66
N PRO A 96 26.41 -19.00 -29.77
CA PRO A 96 27.11 -18.41 -30.90
C PRO A 96 26.48 -18.73 -32.27
N SER A 97 26.56 -17.74 -33.15
CA SER A 97 26.89 -17.81 -34.58
C SER A 97 26.22 -18.87 -35.48
N SER A 98 25.45 -18.39 -36.45
CA SER A 98 25.70 -18.60 -37.89
C SER A 98 24.73 -17.76 -38.72
#